data_AF-A0A382WEG0-F1
#
_entry.id   AF-A0A382WEG0-F1
#
_cell.length_a   1.000
_cell.length_b   1.000
_cell.length_c   1.000
_cell.angle_alpha   90.00
_cell.angle_beta   90.00
_cell.angle_gamma   90.00
#
_symmetry.space_group_name_H-M   'P 1'
#
loop_
_entity.id
_entity.type
_entity.pdbx_description
1 polymer ?
#
loop_
_entity_poly.entity_id
_entity_poly.type
_entity_poly.pdbx_seq_one_letter_code
_entity_poly.pdbx_strand_id
1 'polypeptide(L)'
;MKNLINALIIIFSITHATFSQIVQVGAGSYTTTFPGVDEAGRNSYPSGEPQVSGNAIGKPVPTNDWWSKLIKENHADNLFNYPITLKTTNEGLIVTHIPWGVIGDSAPIEVGLTDLITNKATVSDFSDWTVTMNWNDGSHNLQATSGIGMPFLYYTKGSTDIVEIKVNSGTTTISNEILIIENAANNKDFVFYGPIGSTWSQSGNIYTSTLDGKNYWSMAMLPDVSTSVSTIAEE
;
A
#
# COMPACT_ATOMS: atom_id res chain seq x y z
N MET A 1 64.22 10.46 -35.74
CA MET A 1 63.50 11.25 -34.71
C MET A 1 61.98 11.02 -34.67
N LYS A 2 61.31 10.47 -35.69
CA LYS A 2 59.86 10.16 -35.62
C LYS A 2 59.49 8.86 -34.89
N ASN A 3 60.46 7.96 -34.67
CA ASN A 3 60.20 6.66 -34.02
C ASN A 3 60.47 6.65 -32.50
N LEU A 4 60.96 7.76 -31.94
CA LEU A 4 61.14 7.89 -30.48
C LEU A 4 59.94 8.54 -29.79
N ILE A 5 59.10 9.27 -30.54
CA ILE A 5 57.90 9.95 -30.00
C ILE A 5 56.73 8.95 -29.85
N ASN A 6 56.65 7.93 -30.70
CA ASN A 6 55.61 6.90 -30.60
C ASN A 6 55.85 5.89 -29.47
N ALA A 7 57.07 5.82 -28.91
CA ALA A 7 57.40 4.95 -27.79
C ALA A 7 57.02 5.56 -26.42
N LEU A 8 56.74 6.87 -26.37
CA LEU A 8 56.42 7.57 -25.12
C LEU A 8 54.91 7.76 -24.87
N ILE A 9 54.05 7.37 -25.82
CA ILE A 9 52.58 7.55 -25.75
C ILE A 9 51.84 6.24 -25.44
N ILE A 10 52.55 5.16 -25.05
CA ILE A 10 51.95 3.85 -24.71
C ILE A 10 52.28 3.43 -23.25
N ILE A 11 52.57 4.38 -22.35
CA ILE A 11 52.68 4.09 -20.90
C ILE A 11 51.97 5.17 -20.08
N PHE A 12 50.72 5.43 -20.45
CA PHE A 12 49.75 6.00 -19.50
C PHE A 12 48.49 5.13 -19.50
N SER A 13 48.71 3.82 -19.34
CA SER A 13 47.68 2.95 -18.78
C SER A 13 47.45 3.46 -17.36
N ILE A 14 46.49 4.37 -17.21
CA ILE A 14 45.97 4.78 -15.91
C ILE A 14 45.53 3.47 -15.25
N THR A 15 46.35 3.00 -14.31
CA THR A 15 45.95 2.04 -13.30
C THR A 15 44.86 2.73 -12.50
N HIS A 16 43.63 2.68 -13.00
CA HIS A 16 42.46 2.87 -12.17
C HIS A 16 42.49 1.69 -11.20
N ALA A 17 43.20 1.85 -10.09
CA ALA A 17 42.98 1.04 -8.93
C ALA A 17 41.52 1.28 -8.56
N THR A 18 40.64 0.38 -9.01
CA THR A 18 39.29 0.31 -8.51
C THR A 18 39.43 -0.17 -7.08
N PHE A 19 39.60 0.79 -6.16
CA PHE A 19 39.41 0.50 -4.76
C PHE A 19 37.97 0.03 -4.63
N SER A 20 37.78 -1.25 -4.29
CA SER A 20 36.55 -1.67 -3.64
C SER A 20 36.26 -0.61 -2.59
N GLN A 21 35.08 0.01 -2.66
CA GLN A 21 34.76 1.13 -1.79
C GLN A 21 34.42 0.53 -0.41
N ILE A 22 35.50 0.16 0.28
CA ILE A 22 35.50 -0.34 1.63
C ILE A 22 35.31 0.87 2.53
N VAL A 23 34.17 0.91 3.21
CA VAL A 23 33.87 1.94 4.21
C VAL A 23 34.37 1.43 5.56
N GLN A 24 35.36 2.12 6.12
CA GLN A 24 35.93 1.81 7.44
C GLN A 24 34.98 2.26 8.55
N VAL A 25 34.80 1.42 9.57
CA VAL A 25 34.01 1.69 10.77
C VAL A 25 34.80 1.21 11.99
N GLY A 26 35.48 2.15 12.67
CA GLY A 26 36.40 1.82 13.75
C GLY A 26 37.55 0.93 13.24
N ALA A 27 37.72 -0.24 13.85
CA ALA A 27 38.70 -1.25 13.42
C ALA A 27 38.16 -2.25 12.38
N GLY A 28 36.89 -2.15 11.99
CA GLY A 28 36.24 -3.00 10.99
C GLY A 28 35.87 -2.25 9.71
N SER A 29 35.18 -2.91 8.78
CA SER A 29 34.72 -2.29 7.54
C SER A 29 33.59 -3.05 6.85
N TYR A 30 32.86 -2.39 5.95
CA TYR A 30 31.93 -3.02 5.00
C TYR A 30 32.23 -2.60 3.56
N THR A 31 31.78 -3.39 2.58
CA THR A 31 31.91 -3.09 1.14
C THR A 31 30.60 -2.53 0.59
N THR A 32 30.67 -1.52 -0.27
CA THR A 32 29.53 -1.07 -1.09
C THR A 32 29.52 -1.71 -2.48
N THR A 33 30.53 -2.53 -2.79
CA THR A 33 30.59 -3.35 -4.00
C THR A 33 30.16 -4.77 -3.66
N PHE A 34 29.26 -5.33 -4.45
CA PHE A 34 28.81 -6.71 -4.32
C PHE A 34 29.99 -7.70 -4.41
N PRO A 35 30.24 -8.53 -3.39
CA PRO A 35 31.40 -9.40 -3.34
C PRO A 35 31.29 -10.64 -4.24
N GLY A 36 30.13 -10.86 -4.87
CA GLY A 36 29.82 -12.05 -5.65
C GLY A 36 29.03 -13.11 -4.87
N VAL A 37 28.70 -14.19 -5.58
CA VAL A 37 28.07 -15.39 -5.03
C VAL A 37 29.13 -16.45 -4.73
N ASP A 38 28.83 -17.39 -3.83
CA ASP A 38 29.70 -18.54 -3.60
C ASP A 38 29.50 -19.64 -4.67
N GLU A 39 30.26 -20.74 -4.57
CA GLU A 39 30.18 -21.87 -5.51
C GLU A 39 28.77 -22.49 -5.58
N ALA A 40 27.99 -22.39 -4.49
CA ALA A 40 26.61 -22.86 -4.42
C ALA A 40 25.59 -21.80 -4.89
N GLY A 41 26.04 -20.64 -5.38
CA GLY A 41 25.19 -19.55 -5.85
C GLY A 41 24.47 -18.78 -4.73
N ARG A 42 24.89 -18.93 -3.48
CA ARG A 42 24.31 -18.20 -2.34
C ARG A 42 24.83 -16.76 -2.32
N ASN A 43 24.19 -15.90 -1.52
CA ASN A 43 24.50 -14.47 -1.42
C ASN A 43 24.13 -13.65 -2.68
N SER A 44 23.16 -14.09 -3.48
CA SER A 44 22.61 -13.24 -4.54
C SER A 44 21.75 -12.11 -3.95
N TYR A 45 21.40 -11.13 -4.77
CA TYR A 45 20.46 -10.07 -4.40
C TYR A 45 19.08 -10.65 -4.04
N PRO A 46 18.34 -10.00 -3.12
CA PRO A 46 16.91 -10.29 -2.96
C PRO A 46 16.19 -10.20 -4.31
N SER A 47 15.28 -11.14 -4.55
CA SER A 47 14.47 -11.15 -5.79
C SER A 47 13.49 -9.99 -5.82
N GLY A 48 13.27 -9.43 -7.01
CA GLY A 48 12.27 -8.38 -7.26
C GLY A 48 12.82 -6.98 -7.05
N GLU A 49 12.07 -5.99 -7.51
CA GLU A 49 12.37 -4.57 -7.31
C GLU A 49 11.33 -3.97 -6.36
N PRO A 50 11.74 -3.14 -5.38
CA PRO A 50 10.81 -2.48 -4.48
C PRO A 50 9.73 -1.69 -5.23
N GLN A 51 8.47 -2.07 -5.03
CA GLN A 51 7.30 -1.42 -5.62
C GLN A 51 6.90 -0.18 -4.82
N VAL A 52 7.67 0.90 -4.98
CA VAL A 52 7.43 2.18 -4.31
C VAL A 52 6.93 3.25 -5.28
N SER A 53 6.18 4.21 -4.74
CA SER A 53 5.74 5.42 -5.44
C SER A 53 5.75 6.61 -4.47
N GLY A 54 5.32 7.80 -4.91
CA GLY A 54 5.11 8.96 -4.05
C GLY A 54 6.32 9.32 -3.17
N ASN A 55 6.05 9.56 -1.89
CA ASN A 55 7.04 9.95 -0.88
C ASN A 55 7.99 8.82 -0.47
N ALA A 56 7.68 7.57 -0.79
CA ALA A 56 8.55 6.43 -0.51
C ALA A 56 9.75 6.37 -1.46
N ILE A 57 9.71 7.05 -2.62
CA ILE A 57 10.81 7.08 -3.58
C ILE A 57 12.05 7.70 -2.94
N GLY A 58 13.18 6.99 -3.03
CA GLY A 58 14.47 7.44 -2.52
C GLY A 58 14.66 7.22 -1.01
N LYS A 59 13.64 6.76 -0.27
CA LYS A 59 13.81 6.30 1.11
C LYS A 59 14.38 4.88 1.13
N PRO A 60 15.19 4.51 2.14
CA PRO A 60 15.54 3.11 2.38
C PRO A 60 14.26 2.27 2.52
N VAL A 61 14.20 1.16 1.79
CA VAL A 61 13.01 0.32 1.69
C VAL A 61 12.82 -0.47 2.98
N PRO A 62 11.69 -0.33 3.68
CA PRO A 62 11.42 -1.11 4.89
C PRO A 62 11.28 -2.61 4.57
N THR A 63 11.79 -3.45 5.46
CA THR A 63 11.68 -4.91 5.38
C THR A 63 11.15 -5.47 6.69
N ASN A 64 10.69 -6.72 6.68
CA ASN A 64 10.24 -7.44 7.87
C ASN A 64 9.07 -6.78 8.63
N ASP A 65 8.23 -6.04 7.90
CA ASP A 65 7.04 -5.39 8.43
C ASP A 65 5.77 -6.13 7.98
N TRP A 66 4.65 -5.89 8.66
CA TRP A 66 3.36 -6.57 8.42
C TRP A 66 2.81 -6.35 7.01
N TRP A 67 3.32 -5.34 6.31
CA TRP A 67 2.98 -4.95 4.94
C TRP A 67 4.10 -5.18 3.92
N SER A 68 5.27 -5.72 4.33
CA SER A 68 6.43 -5.90 3.42
C SER A 68 6.15 -6.78 2.20
N LYS A 69 5.13 -7.65 2.25
CA LYS A 69 4.70 -8.42 1.07
C LYS A 69 4.33 -7.51 -0.10
N LEU A 70 3.70 -6.36 0.17
CA LEU A 70 3.27 -5.41 -0.88
C LEU A 70 4.44 -4.71 -1.58
N ILE A 71 5.58 -4.53 -0.90
CA ILE A 71 6.78 -3.98 -1.55
C ILE A 71 7.29 -4.93 -2.64
N LYS A 72 7.13 -6.24 -2.42
CA LYS A 72 7.76 -7.28 -3.23
C LYS A 72 6.84 -7.83 -4.33
N GLU A 73 5.55 -7.91 -4.05
CA GLU A 73 4.56 -8.54 -4.92
C GLU A 73 3.61 -7.49 -5.51
N ASN A 74 3.12 -7.71 -6.73
CA ASN A 74 2.14 -6.83 -7.37
C ASN A 74 0.94 -6.54 -6.46
N HIS A 75 0.48 -7.57 -5.74
CA HIS A 75 -0.58 -7.48 -4.75
C HIS A 75 -0.20 -8.29 -3.50
N ALA A 76 -0.70 -7.85 -2.36
CA ALA A 76 -0.56 -8.53 -1.08
C ALA A 76 -1.93 -8.89 -0.50
N ASP A 77 -1.96 -10.05 0.15
CA ASP A 77 -3.04 -10.52 1.00
C ASP A 77 -2.53 -10.64 2.44
N ASN A 78 -3.42 -10.98 3.38
CA ASN A 78 -3.07 -11.18 4.78
C ASN A 78 -2.37 -9.95 5.40
N LEU A 79 -2.80 -8.75 5.01
CA LEU A 79 -2.33 -7.50 5.58
C LEU A 79 -3.15 -7.24 6.86
N PHE A 80 -2.65 -7.75 7.98
CA PHE A 80 -3.31 -7.62 9.28
C PHE A 80 -2.82 -6.37 10.00
N ASN A 81 -3.67 -5.34 10.06
CA ASN A 81 -3.36 -4.15 10.83
C ASN A 81 -3.86 -4.25 12.28
N TYR A 82 -4.75 -5.21 12.59
CA TYR A 82 -5.39 -5.35 13.90
C TYR A 82 -6.13 -4.06 14.34
N PRO A 83 -7.45 -3.94 14.06
CA PRO A 83 -8.39 -5.05 13.98
C PRO A 83 -8.80 -5.48 12.57
N ILE A 84 -8.33 -4.80 11.52
CA ILE A 84 -8.77 -5.01 10.15
C ILE A 84 -7.79 -5.93 9.41
N THR A 85 -8.33 -6.75 8.52
CA THR A 85 -7.57 -7.55 7.56
C THR A 85 -7.79 -7.00 6.17
N LEU A 86 -6.70 -6.79 5.43
CA LEU A 86 -6.70 -6.18 4.11
C LEU A 86 -6.12 -7.11 3.05
N LYS A 87 -6.56 -6.91 1.80
CA LYS A 87 -5.98 -7.52 0.61
C LYS A 87 -6.09 -6.56 -0.56
N THR A 88 -4.98 -6.31 -1.24
CA THR A 88 -4.98 -5.47 -2.45
C THR A 88 -5.40 -6.31 -3.66
N THR A 89 -6.22 -5.76 -4.53
CA THR A 89 -6.61 -6.34 -5.83
C THR A 89 -6.34 -5.32 -6.94
N ASN A 90 -6.69 -5.67 -8.18
CA ASN A 90 -6.50 -4.75 -9.31
C ASN A 90 -7.40 -3.51 -9.21
N GLU A 91 -8.59 -3.70 -8.64
CA GLU A 91 -9.67 -2.72 -8.53
C GLU A 91 -9.57 -1.86 -7.26
N GLY A 92 -8.77 -2.29 -6.28
CA GLY A 92 -8.56 -1.54 -5.04
C GLY A 92 -8.24 -2.42 -3.83
N LEU A 93 -8.95 -2.18 -2.74
CA LEU A 93 -8.68 -2.74 -1.42
C LEU A 93 -9.87 -3.52 -0.89
N ILE A 94 -9.67 -4.81 -0.64
CA ILE A 94 -10.58 -5.61 0.18
C ILE A 94 -10.37 -5.25 1.64
N VAL A 95 -11.48 -5.05 2.35
CA VAL A 95 -11.56 -4.80 3.79
C VAL A 95 -12.41 -5.89 4.42
N THR A 96 -11.92 -6.51 5.50
CA THR A 96 -12.64 -7.54 6.26
C THR A 96 -12.13 -7.60 7.70
N HIS A 97 -12.77 -8.42 8.54
CA HIS A 97 -12.28 -8.76 9.88
C HIS A 97 -12.11 -10.27 10.01
N ILE A 98 -10.85 -10.70 10.15
CA ILE A 98 -10.49 -12.10 10.40
C ILE A 98 -9.87 -12.20 11.79
N PRO A 99 -10.60 -12.75 12.80
CA PRO A 99 -10.09 -12.81 14.17
C PRO A 99 -8.94 -13.83 14.33
N TRP A 100 -8.92 -14.87 13.50
CA TRP A 100 -7.90 -15.91 13.53
C TRP A 100 -7.81 -16.61 12.17
N GLY A 101 -6.59 -16.96 11.75
CA GLY A 101 -6.32 -17.63 10.47
C GLY A 101 -5.93 -16.69 9.34
N VAL A 102 -6.07 -17.17 8.10
CA VAL A 102 -5.74 -16.44 6.86
C VAL A 102 -7.00 -15.85 6.23
N ILE A 103 -6.86 -14.82 5.40
CA ILE A 103 -8.00 -14.14 4.73
C ILE A 103 -8.73 -15.03 3.72
N GLY A 104 -8.01 -15.92 3.01
CA GLY A 104 -8.57 -16.74 1.94
C GLY A 104 -9.27 -15.92 0.85
N ASP A 105 -10.48 -16.36 0.47
CA ASP A 105 -11.34 -15.69 -0.52
C ASP A 105 -12.30 -14.66 0.09
N SER A 106 -12.10 -14.28 1.36
CA SER A 106 -12.94 -13.26 2.01
C SER A 106 -12.85 -11.93 1.25
N ALA A 107 -14.01 -11.42 0.83
CA ALA A 107 -14.17 -10.14 0.15
C ALA A 107 -15.54 -9.49 0.48
N PRO A 108 -15.88 -9.24 1.75
CA PRO A 108 -17.18 -8.71 2.15
C PRO A 108 -17.36 -7.24 1.70
N ILE A 109 -16.27 -6.47 1.68
CA ILE A 109 -16.24 -5.07 1.28
C ILE A 109 -15.03 -4.88 0.36
N GLU A 110 -15.28 -4.38 -0.84
CA GLU A 110 -14.26 -4.01 -1.82
C GLU A 110 -14.32 -2.48 -2.00
N VAL A 111 -13.22 -1.79 -1.73
CA VAL A 111 -13.10 -0.32 -1.80
C VAL A 111 -12.21 0.03 -2.98
N GLY A 112 -12.76 0.76 -3.95
CA GLY A 112 -12.09 1.13 -5.18
C GLY A 112 -12.53 2.49 -5.71
N LEU A 113 -12.26 2.71 -6.99
CA LEU A 113 -12.80 3.80 -7.78
C LEU A 113 -13.50 3.21 -9.00
N THR A 114 -14.55 3.85 -9.48
CA THR A 114 -15.22 3.41 -10.72
C THR A 114 -14.20 3.38 -11.87
N ASP A 115 -14.17 2.26 -12.60
CA ASP A 115 -13.27 1.98 -13.72
C ASP A 115 -11.76 1.88 -13.39
N LEU A 116 -11.36 1.97 -12.13
CA LEU A 116 -9.97 1.74 -11.73
C LEU A 116 -9.57 0.28 -11.98
N ILE A 117 -8.50 0.09 -12.74
CA ILE A 117 -7.90 -1.23 -12.94
C ILE A 117 -6.38 -1.12 -13.10
N THR A 118 -5.63 -1.67 -12.15
CA THR A 118 -4.17 -1.72 -12.23
C THR A 118 -3.65 -3.11 -11.88
N ASN A 119 -2.54 -3.54 -12.47
CA ASN A 119 -2.00 -4.88 -12.22
C ASN A 119 -1.10 -4.96 -10.98
N LYS A 120 -0.96 -3.85 -10.25
CA LYS A 120 -0.20 -3.77 -9.00
C LYS A 120 -0.64 -2.60 -8.12
N ALA A 121 -0.48 -2.77 -6.82
CA ALA A 121 -0.44 -1.67 -5.86
C ALA A 121 1.03 -1.37 -5.48
N THR A 122 1.29 -0.13 -5.08
CA THR A 122 2.62 0.33 -4.63
C THR A 122 2.53 0.92 -3.23
N VAL A 123 3.67 1.01 -2.54
CA VAL A 123 3.77 1.76 -1.28
C VAL A 123 4.14 3.21 -1.60
N SER A 124 3.25 4.16 -1.33
CA SER A 124 3.47 5.58 -1.63
C SER A 124 4.04 6.37 -0.46
N ASP A 125 3.83 5.93 0.78
CA ASP A 125 4.45 6.48 1.98
C ASP A 125 4.42 5.46 3.13
N PHE A 126 5.23 5.71 4.16
CA PHE A 126 5.25 4.91 5.38
C PHE A 126 5.82 5.70 6.56
N SER A 127 5.47 5.26 7.77
CA SER A 127 6.00 5.72 9.05
C SER A 127 6.39 4.51 9.92
N ASP A 128 6.67 4.75 11.19
CA ASP A 128 6.95 3.70 12.18
C ASP A 128 5.78 2.70 12.34
N TRP A 129 4.54 3.10 12.05
CA TRP A 129 3.36 2.24 12.23
C TRP A 129 2.30 2.33 11.14
N THR A 130 2.46 3.21 10.14
CA THR A 130 1.51 3.37 9.02
C THR A 130 2.16 3.04 7.68
N VAL A 131 1.33 2.56 6.75
CA VAL A 131 1.66 2.40 5.32
C VAL A 131 0.55 3.04 4.48
N THR A 132 0.94 3.76 3.43
CA THR A 132 0.02 4.25 2.41
C THR A 132 0.21 3.40 1.15
N MET A 133 -0.86 2.70 0.77
CA MET A 133 -0.94 1.89 -0.43
C MET A 133 -1.53 2.72 -1.57
N ASN A 134 -1.03 2.58 -2.79
CA ASN A 134 -1.44 3.36 -3.94
C ASN A 134 -1.71 2.50 -5.18
N TRP A 135 -2.88 2.72 -5.78
CA TRP A 135 -3.30 2.17 -7.06
C TRP A 135 -3.36 3.31 -8.06
N ASN A 136 -2.61 3.18 -9.14
CA ASN A 136 -2.59 4.14 -10.23
C ASN A 136 -2.52 3.38 -11.54
N ASP A 137 -3.47 3.65 -12.44
CA ASP A 137 -3.57 3.04 -13.78
C ASP A 137 -3.26 4.04 -14.91
N GLY A 138 -2.77 5.24 -14.55
CA GLY A 138 -2.52 6.36 -15.45
C GLY A 138 -3.71 7.32 -15.62
N SER A 139 -4.94 6.90 -15.28
CA SER A 139 -6.16 7.71 -15.36
C SER A 139 -6.74 8.00 -13.97
N HIS A 140 -6.73 6.99 -13.10
CA HIS A 140 -7.25 7.02 -11.73
C HIS A 140 -6.11 6.95 -10.72
N ASN A 141 -6.33 7.49 -9.52
CA ASN A 141 -5.34 7.42 -8.45
C ASN A 141 -6.01 7.26 -7.08
N LEU A 142 -6.00 6.04 -6.53
CA LEU A 142 -6.50 5.71 -5.20
C LEU A 142 -5.34 5.52 -4.22
N GLN A 143 -5.39 6.18 -3.07
CA GLN A 143 -4.52 5.87 -1.93
C GLN A 143 -5.34 5.43 -0.72
N ALA A 144 -4.82 4.44 0.02
CA ALA A 144 -5.36 3.98 1.29
C ALA A 144 -4.25 3.91 2.33
N THR A 145 -4.40 4.66 3.42
CA THR A 145 -3.49 4.66 4.57
C THR A 145 -4.06 3.77 5.66
N SER A 146 -3.26 2.80 6.09
CA SER A 146 -3.54 1.90 7.21
C SER A 146 -2.40 1.97 8.21
N GLY A 147 -2.70 1.75 9.48
CA GLY A 147 -1.68 1.55 10.50
C GLY A 147 -2.04 0.44 11.46
N ILE A 148 -1.02 -0.14 12.09
CA ILE A 148 -1.22 -1.20 13.07
C ILE A 148 -1.96 -0.64 14.30
N GLY A 149 -2.92 -1.40 14.85
CA GLY A 149 -3.74 -0.96 15.98
C GLY A 149 -4.85 0.04 15.62
N MET A 150 -4.99 0.41 14.34
CA MET A 150 -5.94 1.44 13.92
C MET A 150 -7.25 0.83 13.42
N PRO A 151 -8.40 1.18 14.02
CA PRO A 151 -9.71 0.80 13.49
C PRO A 151 -10.12 1.64 12.28
N PHE A 152 -9.34 2.67 11.92
CA PHE A 152 -9.59 3.53 10.77
C PHE A 152 -8.67 3.22 9.59
N LEU A 153 -9.22 3.37 8.39
CA LEU A 153 -8.49 3.54 7.14
C LEU A 153 -8.81 4.92 6.56
N TYR A 154 -7.79 5.60 6.03
CA TYR A 154 -7.93 6.92 5.40
C TYR A 154 -7.64 6.83 3.93
N TYR A 155 -8.51 7.42 3.12
CA TYR A 155 -8.41 7.32 1.68
C TYR A 155 -8.26 8.68 1.02
N THR A 156 -7.56 8.69 -0.11
CA THR A 156 -7.61 9.81 -1.05
C THR A 156 -7.78 9.31 -2.48
N LYS A 157 -8.35 10.15 -3.35
CA LYS A 157 -8.56 9.84 -4.77
C LYS A 157 -8.10 10.98 -5.68
N GLY A 158 -8.03 10.74 -7.00
CA GLY A 158 -7.94 11.81 -7.99
C GLY A 158 -9.16 12.74 -7.94
N SER A 159 -8.99 13.99 -8.38
CA SER A 159 -10.03 15.01 -8.26
C SER A 159 -11.32 14.67 -9.03
N THR A 160 -11.20 13.96 -10.14
CA THR A 160 -12.33 13.56 -11.00
C THR A 160 -12.83 12.13 -10.75
N ASP A 161 -12.08 11.35 -9.97
CA ASP A 161 -12.40 9.95 -9.72
C ASP A 161 -13.70 9.82 -8.92
N ILE A 162 -14.42 8.72 -9.10
CA ILE A 162 -15.65 8.43 -8.35
C ILE A 162 -15.34 7.27 -7.41
N VAL A 163 -15.64 7.43 -6.11
CA VAL A 163 -15.50 6.34 -5.14
C VAL A 163 -16.47 5.24 -5.49
N GLU A 164 -16.02 3.99 -5.40
CA GLU A 164 -16.87 2.81 -5.54
C GLU A 164 -16.64 1.86 -4.37
N ILE A 165 -17.69 1.53 -3.63
CA ILE A 165 -17.68 0.55 -2.55
C ILE A 165 -18.65 -0.55 -2.93
N LYS A 166 -18.13 -1.76 -3.11
CA LYS A 166 -18.94 -2.95 -3.36
C LYS A 166 -19.07 -3.75 -2.07
N VAL A 167 -20.30 -4.03 -1.69
CA VAL A 167 -20.65 -4.71 -0.44
C VAL A 167 -21.22 -6.08 -0.75
N ASN A 168 -20.44 -7.14 -0.56
CA ASN A 168 -20.86 -8.51 -0.84
C ASN A 168 -21.51 -9.21 0.37
N SER A 169 -21.39 -8.63 1.57
CA SER A 169 -21.99 -9.16 2.80
C SER A 169 -22.31 -8.05 3.79
N GLY A 170 -23.29 -8.30 4.65
CA GLY A 170 -23.81 -7.34 5.63
C GLY A 170 -25.08 -6.61 5.16
N THR A 171 -25.63 -5.79 6.05
CA THR A 171 -26.77 -4.91 5.80
C THR A 171 -26.27 -3.48 5.69
N THR A 172 -26.85 -2.69 4.80
CA THR A 172 -26.34 -1.36 4.45
C THR A 172 -27.36 -0.29 4.75
N THR A 173 -26.90 0.81 5.34
CA THR A 173 -27.71 1.98 5.66
C THR A 173 -26.96 3.23 5.24
N ILE A 174 -27.58 4.09 4.43
CA ILE A 174 -27.03 5.41 4.10
C ILE A 174 -27.69 6.44 5.02
N SER A 175 -26.87 7.25 5.69
CA SER A 175 -27.28 8.41 6.48
C SER A 175 -26.45 9.61 6.06
N ASN A 176 -26.97 10.43 5.13
CA ASN A 176 -26.27 11.57 4.53
C ASN A 176 -24.91 11.17 3.92
N GLU A 177 -23.81 11.76 4.38
CA GLU A 177 -22.43 11.48 3.97
C GLU A 177 -21.88 10.13 4.52
N ILE A 178 -22.66 9.42 5.33
CA ILE A 178 -22.26 8.20 6.03
C ILE A 178 -22.88 6.97 5.35
N LEU A 179 -22.04 5.97 5.06
CA LEU A 179 -22.48 4.62 4.65
C LEU A 179 -22.11 3.62 5.74
N ILE A 180 -23.12 3.07 6.40
CA ILE A 180 -23.00 2.05 7.44
C ILE A 180 -23.17 0.67 6.80
N ILE A 181 -22.32 -0.28 7.19
CA ILE A 181 -22.36 -1.68 6.78
C ILE A 181 -22.33 -2.56 8.02
N GLU A 182 -23.47 -3.09 8.41
CA GLU A 182 -23.63 -3.93 9.59
C GLU A 182 -23.37 -5.41 9.27
N ASN A 183 -22.67 -6.12 10.15
CA ASN A 183 -22.41 -7.55 10.08
C ASN A 183 -21.72 -8.00 8.77
N ALA A 184 -20.78 -7.22 8.25
CA ALA A 184 -20.12 -7.49 6.97
C ALA A 184 -19.15 -8.69 7.04
N ALA A 185 -18.42 -8.83 8.15
CA ALA A 185 -17.51 -9.96 8.37
C ALA A 185 -17.33 -10.25 9.85
N ASN A 186 -17.53 -11.52 10.22
CA ASN A 186 -17.44 -11.99 11.61
C ASN A 186 -18.25 -11.08 12.57
N ASN A 187 -19.46 -10.72 12.14
CA ASN A 187 -20.40 -9.83 12.84
C ASN A 187 -19.83 -8.44 13.17
N LYS A 188 -18.83 -7.96 12.43
CA LYS A 188 -18.31 -6.60 12.56
C LYS A 188 -19.02 -5.63 11.64
N ASP A 189 -19.20 -4.43 12.19
CA ASP A 189 -19.80 -3.29 11.51
C ASP A 189 -18.69 -2.35 11.02
N PHE A 190 -18.93 -1.77 9.85
CA PHE A 190 -18.02 -0.85 9.19
C PHE A 190 -18.78 0.40 8.80
N VAL A 191 -18.13 1.56 8.92
CA VAL A 191 -18.74 2.84 8.57
C VAL A 191 -17.81 3.62 7.68
N PHE A 192 -18.30 4.09 6.54
CA PHE A 192 -17.61 4.99 5.63
C PHE A 192 -18.10 6.41 5.83
N TYR A 193 -17.16 7.33 5.99
CA TYR A 193 -17.41 8.75 6.25
C TYR A 193 -16.93 9.59 5.07
N GLY A 194 -17.88 10.16 4.32
CA GLY A 194 -17.61 11.21 3.35
C GLY A 194 -17.52 12.59 4.01
N PRO A 195 -16.93 13.59 3.35
CA PRO A 195 -17.00 14.99 3.80
C PRO A 195 -18.44 15.51 3.82
N ILE A 196 -18.74 16.48 4.70
CA ILE A 196 -20.06 17.14 4.76
C ILE A 196 -20.46 17.61 3.36
N GLY A 197 -21.70 17.30 2.98
CA GLY A 197 -22.26 17.58 1.65
C GLY A 197 -22.17 16.40 0.68
N SER A 198 -21.36 15.38 0.99
CA SER A 198 -21.30 14.15 0.20
C SER A 198 -22.61 13.39 0.24
N THR A 199 -22.90 12.68 -0.84
CA THR A 199 -24.01 11.74 -0.93
C THR A 199 -23.53 10.40 -1.47
N TRP A 200 -24.26 9.34 -1.15
CA TRP A 200 -24.02 7.99 -1.67
C TRP A 200 -25.16 7.58 -2.60
N SER A 201 -24.80 7.10 -3.79
CA SER A 201 -25.74 6.50 -4.75
C SER A 201 -25.61 4.99 -4.72
N GLN A 202 -26.74 4.27 -4.67
CA GLN A 202 -26.76 2.81 -4.63
C GLN A 202 -27.27 2.22 -5.95
N SER A 203 -26.55 1.22 -6.46
CA SER A 203 -26.98 0.34 -7.55
C SER A 203 -26.72 -1.12 -7.18
N GLY A 204 -27.77 -1.84 -6.78
CA GLY A 204 -27.61 -3.18 -6.22
C GLY A 204 -26.75 -3.16 -4.96
N ASN A 205 -25.58 -3.79 -5.02
CA ASN A 205 -24.62 -3.84 -3.91
C ASN A 205 -23.40 -2.93 -4.10
N ILE A 206 -23.46 -2.02 -5.09
CA ILE A 206 -22.43 -1.03 -5.38
C ILE A 206 -22.89 0.34 -4.90
N TYR A 207 -22.02 1.03 -4.16
CA TYR A 207 -22.24 2.36 -3.61
C TYR A 207 -21.20 3.31 -4.18
N THR A 208 -21.64 4.43 -4.76
CA THR A 208 -20.74 5.41 -5.36
C THR A 208 -20.89 6.79 -4.76
N SER A 209 -19.79 7.55 -4.73
CA SER A 209 -19.79 8.94 -4.28
C SER A 209 -18.76 9.78 -5.02
N THR A 210 -19.16 11.00 -5.38
CA THR A 210 -18.23 12.06 -5.85
C THR A 210 -17.58 12.81 -4.69
N LEU A 211 -17.99 12.52 -3.45
CA LEU A 211 -17.55 13.18 -2.21
C LEU A 211 -17.72 14.71 -2.23
N ASP A 212 -18.77 15.21 -2.89
CA ASP A 212 -19.01 16.65 -3.08
C ASP A 212 -17.79 17.38 -3.69
N GLY A 213 -17.11 16.71 -4.64
CA GLY A 213 -15.92 17.23 -5.31
C GLY A 213 -14.66 17.24 -4.43
N LYS A 214 -14.72 16.69 -3.21
CA LYS A 214 -13.54 16.44 -2.39
C LYS A 214 -12.83 15.16 -2.81
N ASN A 215 -11.63 14.97 -2.27
CA ASN A 215 -10.73 13.90 -2.65
C ASN A 215 -10.29 13.04 -1.46
N TYR A 216 -11.03 13.06 -0.35
CA TYR A 216 -10.71 12.33 0.87
C TYR A 216 -11.98 11.77 1.52
N TRP A 217 -11.86 10.60 2.12
CA TRP A 217 -12.87 9.96 2.96
C TRP A 217 -12.18 9.00 3.92
N SER A 218 -12.92 8.46 4.89
CA SER A 218 -12.38 7.47 5.81
C SER A 218 -13.35 6.32 6.01
N MET A 219 -12.85 5.25 6.62
CA MET A 219 -13.66 4.12 7.05
C MET A 219 -13.22 3.70 8.45
N ALA A 220 -14.17 3.34 9.32
CA ALA A 220 -13.92 2.74 10.61
C ALA A 220 -14.54 1.35 10.73
N MET A 221 -13.82 0.40 11.33
CA MET A 221 -14.42 -0.79 11.91
C MET A 221 -14.90 -0.45 13.34
N LEU A 222 -16.17 -0.70 13.63
CA LEU A 222 -16.73 -0.36 14.93
C LEU A 222 -16.45 -1.43 16.00
N PRO A 223 -16.37 -1.03 17.28
CA PRO A 223 -16.30 -1.97 18.40
C PRO A 223 -17.65 -2.67 18.66
N ASP A 224 -17.60 -3.86 19.26
CA ASP A 224 -18.82 -4.55 19.72
C ASP A 224 -19.32 -3.89 21.01
N VAL A 225 -20.32 -3.02 20.90
CA VAL A 225 -20.96 -2.37 22.05
C VAL A 225 -22.48 -2.51 21.97
N SER A 226 -23.16 -2.36 23.12
CA SER A 226 -24.63 -2.49 23.20
C SER A 226 -25.41 -1.30 22.64
N THR A 227 -24.70 -0.26 22.17
CA THR A 227 -25.29 0.95 21.58
C THR A 227 -25.65 0.68 20.11
N SER A 228 -26.72 1.30 19.59
CA SER A 228 -27.04 1.18 18.16
C SER A 228 -25.90 1.70 17.28
N VAL A 229 -25.61 0.97 16.21
CA VAL A 229 -24.57 1.29 15.23
C VAL A 229 -24.73 2.71 14.67
N SER A 230 -25.96 3.12 14.39
CA SER A 230 -26.27 4.47 13.91
C SER A 230 -25.84 5.58 14.87
N THR A 231 -25.85 5.33 16.18
CA THR A 231 -25.43 6.31 17.18
C THR A 231 -23.91 6.40 17.25
N ILE A 232 -23.21 5.27 17.20
CA ILE A 232 -21.74 5.24 17.21
C ILE A 232 -21.18 5.87 15.93
N ALA A 233 -21.87 5.68 14.81
CA ALA A 233 -21.51 6.27 13.54
C ALA A 233 -21.59 7.81 13.52
N GLU A 234 -22.25 8.45 14.49
CA GLU A 234 -22.34 9.91 14.56
C GLU A 234 -21.35 10.55 15.56
N GLU A 235 -20.55 9.74 16.27
CA GLU A 235 -19.51 10.19 17.21
C GLU A 235 -18.18 10.53 16.53
#